data_AF-A0AAW0YZG3-F1
#
_entry.id   AF-A0AAW0YZG3-F1
#
_cell.length_a   1.000
_cell.length_b   1.000
_cell.length_c   1.000
_cell.angle_alpha   90.00
_cell.angle_beta   90.00
_cell.angle_gamma   90.00
#
_symmetry.space_group_name_H-M   'P 1'
#
loop_
_entity.id
_entity.type
_entity.pdbx_description
1 polymer ?
#
loop_
_entity_poly.entity_id
_entity_poly.type
_entity_poly.pdbx_seq_one_letter_code
_entity_poly.pdbx_strand_id
1 'polypeptide(L)'
;MSIIRPFDPADILRFNNINADAWTATYHNGYYASYTAQWPDFCVAVEGAFDSSLKAYMISKNEPPPPDPQHHGHLTALSISPSYRSLGLARVLMDILEGLSGPSEHEGGSGDGHDHSHCGGHDHDHGHSHSHGHGHDHQHGVNCDHDHDHDHHHHHEHGHGEGEYEGRRDAVDAWFVDLFVRCNNHRAIEMYEKMGYSVYRRVVDYYQGMEGVGSTADELDGFDMRKSMPRDTSGRYVRSNGRDILVSPDQVWS
;
A
#
# COMPACT_ATOMS: atom_id res chain seq x y z
N MET A 1 -7.69 2.27 -18.13
CA MET A 1 -7.83 1.37 -16.95
C MET A 1 -6.43 0.95 -16.52
N SER A 2 -6.10 1.09 -15.24
CA SER A 2 -4.80 0.75 -14.66
C SER A 2 -5.00 -0.20 -13.49
N ILE A 3 -4.04 -1.09 -13.26
CA ILE A 3 -4.05 -2.07 -12.17
C ILE A 3 -2.95 -1.67 -11.19
N ILE A 4 -3.28 -1.62 -9.90
CA ILE A 4 -2.33 -1.41 -8.80
C ILE A 4 -2.01 -2.78 -8.22
N ARG A 5 -0.72 -3.10 -8.09
CA ARG A 5 -0.23 -4.36 -7.53
C ARG A 5 1.03 -4.13 -6.69
N PRO A 6 1.44 -5.10 -5.85
CA PRO A 6 2.74 -5.05 -5.19
C PRO A 6 3.88 -4.89 -6.19
N PHE A 7 4.90 -4.14 -5.80
CA PHE A 7 6.10 -3.91 -6.62
C PHE A 7 6.95 -5.19 -6.65
N ASP A 8 7.23 -5.70 -7.85
CA ASP A 8 8.11 -6.85 -8.04
C ASP A 8 9.55 -6.34 -8.26
N PRO A 9 10.58 -6.89 -7.59
CA PRO A 9 11.97 -6.48 -7.84
C PRO A 9 12.40 -6.55 -9.32
N ALA A 10 11.79 -7.41 -10.15
CA ALA A 10 12.03 -7.49 -11.59
C ALA A 10 11.42 -6.30 -12.38
N ASP A 11 10.48 -5.55 -11.79
CA ASP A 11 9.95 -4.29 -12.36
C ASP A 11 11.04 -3.25 -12.56
N ILE A 12 12.15 -3.37 -11.81
CA ILE A 12 13.34 -2.52 -11.94
C ILE A 12 13.89 -2.53 -13.38
N LEU A 13 13.68 -3.62 -14.12
CA LEU A 13 14.16 -3.75 -15.49
C LEU A 13 13.25 -3.09 -16.54
N ARG A 14 12.06 -2.61 -16.13
CA ARG A 14 10.98 -2.17 -17.04
C ARG A 14 10.55 -0.72 -16.87
N PHE A 15 10.95 -0.07 -15.78
CA PHE A 15 10.48 1.27 -15.43
C PHE A 15 11.35 2.44 -15.97
N ASN A 16 12.28 2.18 -16.90
CA ASN A 16 13.11 3.21 -17.53
C ASN A 16 12.30 4.38 -18.10
N ASN A 17 11.13 4.11 -18.68
CA ASN A 17 10.24 5.15 -19.21
C ASN A 17 9.63 6.04 -18.12
N ILE A 18 9.48 5.52 -16.90
CA ILE A 18 9.01 6.28 -15.74
C ILE A 18 10.16 7.15 -15.21
N ASN A 19 11.36 6.58 -15.10
CA ASN A 19 12.56 7.28 -14.62
C ASN A 19 13.17 8.26 -15.63
N ALA A 20 12.68 8.31 -16.87
CA ALA A 20 13.05 9.34 -17.83
C ALA A 20 12.58 10.75 -17.41
N ASP A 21 11.73 10.85 -16.38
CA ASP A 21 11.34 12.13 -15.80
C ASP A 21 12.49 12.81 -15.04
N ALA A 22 12.70 14.09 -15.33
CA ALA A 22 13.79 14.88 -14.76
C ALA A 22 13.75 15.00 -13.21
N TRP A 23 12.58 14.81 -12.59
CA TRP A 23 12.41 14.91 -11.14
C TRP A 23 12.49 13.56 -10.42
N THR A 24 12.62 12.47 -11.17
CA THR A 24 12.63 11.12 -10.59
C THR A 24 14.06 10.70 -10.25
N ALA A 25 14.32 10.48 -8.96
CA ALA A 25 15.57 9.91 -8.52
C ALA A 25 15.62 8.41 -8.85
N THR A 26 16.69 7.98 -9.53
CA THR A 26 16.97 6.56 -9.78
C THR A 26 18.02 6.08 -8.79
N TYR A 27 17.68 5.07 -7.99
CA TYR A 27 18.57 4.48 -6.99
C TYR A 27 19.28 3.23 -7.53
N HIS A 28 20.28 2.72 -6.82
CA HIS A 28 20.92 1.45 -7.18
C HIS A 28 19.96 0.27 -6.96
N ASN A 29 20.08 -0.80 -7.75
CA ASN A 29 19.15 -1.95 -7.69
C ASN A 29 19.01 -2.56 -6.29
N GLY A 30 20.11 -2.64 -5.53
CA GLY A 30 20.10 -3.13 -4.15
C GLY A 30 19.23 -2.31 -3.19
N TYR A 31 19.01 -1.03 -3.48
CA TYR A 31 18.15 -0.15 -2.68
C TYR A 31 16.67 -0.51 -2.86
N TYR A 32 16.22 -0.66 -4.10
CA TYR A 32 14.85 -1.13 -4.37
C TYR A 32 14.61 -2.55 -3.81
N ALA A 33 15.61 -3.43 -3.92
CA ALA A 33 15.53 -4.78 -3.36
C ALA A 33 15.44 -4.79 -1.82
N SER A 34 16.17 -3.91 -1.12
CA SER A 34 16.09 -3.84 0.35
C SER A 34 14.74 -3.29 0.83
N TYR A 35 14.13 -2.36 0.09
CA TYR A 35 12.81 -1.83 0.40
C TYR A 35 11.71 -2.87 0.22
N THR A 36 11.70 -3.55 -0.92
CA THR A 36 10.74 -4.64 -1.19
C THR A 36 10.88 -5.81 -0.21
N ALA A 37 12.09 -6.07 0.29
CA ALA A 37 12.32 -7.11 1.28
C ALA A 37 11.85 -6.72 2.70
N GLN A 38 11.98 -5.45 3.08
CA GLN A 38 11.63 -4.97 4.43
C GLN A 38 10.18 -4.50 4.54
N TRP A 39 9.67 -3.86 3.49
CA TRP A 39 8.34 -3.23 3.44
C TRP A 39 7.60 -3.55 2.13
N PRO A 40 7.22 -4.83 1.91
CA PRO A 40 6.56 -5.24 0.67
C PRO A 40 5.23 -4.52 0.45
N ASP A 41 4.44 -4.29 1.50
CA ASP A 41 3.12 -3.64 1.41
C ASP A 41 3.20 -2.13 1.10
N PHE A 42 4.32 -1.50 1.47
CA PHE A 42 4.60 -0.08 1.22
C PHE A 42 5.17 0.18 -0.20
N CYS A 43 5.41 -0.89 -0.97
CA CYS A 43 5.97 -0.80 -2.31
C CYS A 43 4.94 -1.27 -3.35
N VAL A 44 4.44 -0.35 -4.16
CA VAL A 44 3.40 -0.63 -5.16
C VAL A 44 3.80 -0.18 -6.56
N ALA A 45 3.34 -0.91 -7.56
CA ALA A 45 3.50 -0.61 -8.97
C ALA A 45 2.13 -0.45 -9.63
N VAL A 46 2.08 0.39 -10.66
CA VAL A 46 0.89 0.61 -11.49
C VAL A 46 1.20 0.17 -12.92
N GLU A 47 0.41 -0.77 -13.43
CA GLU A 47 0.50 -1.27 -14.81
C GLU A 47 -0.77 -0.96 -15.59
N GLY A 48 -0.68 -1.01 -16.93
CA GLY A 48 -1.85 -0.91 -17.79
C GLY A 48 -2.72 -2.16 -17.66
N ALA A 49 -4.05 -2.01 -17.66
CA ALA A 49 -4.95 -3.17 -17.63
C ALA A 49 -4.84 -4.05 -18.88
N PHE A 50 -4.40 -3.47 -20.00
CA PHE A 50 -4.28 -4.14 -21.30
C PHE A 50 -2.84 -4.17 -21.83
N ASP A 51 -1.91 -3.57 -21.10
CA ASP A 51 -0.50 -3.55 -21.43
C ASP A 51 0.31 -3.85 -20.16
N SER A 52 1.27 -4.78 -20.23
CA SER A 52 2.14 -5.09 -19.08
C SER A 52 3.21 -4.02 -18.85
N SER A 53 2.98 -2.79 -19.33
CA SER A 53 3.95 -1.72 -19.20
C SER A 53 3.67 -0.91 -17.94
N LEU A 54 4.74 -0.64 -17.20
CA LEU A 54 4.66 0.12 -15.97
C LEU A 54 4.36 1.58 -16.29
N LYS A 55 3.37 2.13 -15.58
CA LYS A 55 2.91 3.52 -15.71
C LYS A 55 3.35 4.38 -14.54
N ALA A 56 3.38 3.81 -13.35
CA ALA A 56 3.81 4.47 -12.13
C ALA A 56 4.35 3.46 -11.11
N TYR A 57 5.06 3.96 -10.11
CA TYR A 57 5.42 3.18 -8.92
C TYR A 57 5.52 4.11 -7.70
N MET A 58 5.36 3.51 -6.53
CA MET A 58 5.58 4.13 -5.24
C MET A 58 6.45 3.19 -4.40
N ILE A 59 7.55 3.72 -3.88
CA ILE A 59 8.41 3.05 -2.91
C ILE A 59 8.36 3.88 -1.63
N SER A 60 7.96 3.24 -0.55
CA SER A 60 7.90 3.86 0.77
C SER A 60 8.36 2.88 1.84
N LYS A 61 8.58 3.40 3.05
CA LYS A 61 9.03 2.63 4.21
C LYS A 61 8.34 3.14 5.47
N ASN A 62 8.42 2.38 6.56
CA ASN A 62 8.07 2.88 7.89
C ASN A 62 9.25 2.72 8.86
N GLU A 63 9.75 3.82 9.42
CA GLU A 63 10.85 3.80 10.37
C GLU A 63 10.77 5.01 11.32
N PRO A 64 11.33 4.93 12.53
CA PRO A 64 11.74 3.73 13.27
C PRO A 64 10.52 2.90 13.71
N PRO A 65 10.65 1.62 14.10
CA PRO A 65 9.51 0.83 14.57
C PRO A 65 8.90 1.43 15.86
N PRO A 66 7.60 1.21 16.12
CA PRO A 66 6.98 1.61 17.39
C PRO A 66 7.75 1.01 18.59
N PRO A 67 7.87 1.72 19.73
CA PRO A 67 7.13 2.92 20.13
C PRO A 67 7.90 4.24 19.94
N ASP A 68 8.81 4.34 18.97
CA ASP A 68 9.62 5.55 18.79
C ASP A 68 8.75 6.81 18.55
N PRO A 69 9.06 7.96 19.18
CA PRO A 69 8.36 9.22 18.93
C PRO A 69 8.51 9.71 17.49
N GLN A 70 9.44 9.18 16.71
CA GLN A 70 9.60 9.44 15.29
C GLN A 70 9.03 8.31 14.44
N HIS A 71 8.18 7.41 14.94
CA HIS A 71 7.55 6.40 14.07
C HIS A 71 6.68 7.06 12.99
N HIS A 72 7.14 7.01 11.73
CA HIS A 72 6.46 7.64 10.60
C HIS A 72 6.53 6.78 9.33
N GLY A 73 5.58 7.02 8.43
CA GLY A 73 5.65 6.54 7.05
C GLY A 73 6.48 7.51 6.21
N HIS A 74 7.46 7.03 5.47
CA HIS A 74 8.33 7.84 4.63
C HIS A 74 8.16 7.48 3.15
N LEU A 75 7.70 8.45 2.35
CA LEU A 75 7.68 8.31 0.90
C LEU A 75 9.08 8.54 0.33
N THR A 76 9.72 7.46 -0.13
CA THR A 76 11.07 7.51 -0.68
C THR A 76 11.06 7.90 -2.16
N ALA A 77 10.16 7.31 -2.94
CA ALA A 77 10.04 7.63 -4.35
C ALA A 77 8.60 7.45 -4.83
N LEU A 78 8.07 8.45 -5.51
CA LEU A 78 6.81 8.39 -6.25
C LEU A 78 7.07 8.91 -7.65
N SER A 79 6.85 8.09 -8.66
CA SER A 79 6.99 8.53 -10.04
C SER A 79 5.91 7.99 -10.95
N ILE A 80 5.48 8.83 -11.87
CA ILE A 80 4.42 8.59 -12.84
C ILE A 80 4.93 9.02 -14.21
N SER A 81 4.80 8.12 -15.18
CA SER A 81 5.10 8.38 -16.58
C SER A 81 4.39 9.67 -17.05
N PRO A 82 5.08 10.58 -17.76
CA PRO A 82 4.52 11.86 -18.18
C PRO A 82 3.14 11.77 -18.85
N SER A 83 2.92 10.73 -19.68
CA SER A 83 1.65 10.50 -20.39
C SER A 83 0.48 10.11 -19.50
N TYR A 84 0.73 9.71 -18.25
CA TYR A 84 -0.27 9.25 -17.28
C TYR A 84 -0.40 10.21 -16.07
N ARG A 85 0.20 11.39 -16.14
CA ARG A 85 0.05 12.44 -15.13
C ARG A 85 -1.32 13.10 -15.18
N SER A 86 -1.71 13.72 -14.08
CA SER A 86 -3.00 14.44 -13.94
C SER A 86 -4.25 13.55 -14.06
N LEU A 87 -4.10 12.22 -13.99
CA LEU A 87 -5.20 11.25 -13.96
C LEU A 87 -5.60 10.83 -12.53
N GLY A 88 -5.07 11.50 -11.50
CA GLY A 88 -5.33 11.17 -10.09
C GLY A 88 -4.51 10.00 -9.53
N LEU A 89 -3.66 9.34 -10.33
CA LEU A 89 -2.83 8.22 -9.87
C LEU A 89 -1.95 8.56 -8.65
N ALA A 90 -1.36 9.76 -8.63
CA ALA A 90 -0.55 10.19 -7.50
C ALA A 90 -1.37 10.23 -6.20
N ARG A 91 -2.60 10.74 -6.28
CA ARG A 91 -3.50 10.82 -5.13
C ARG A 91 -3.85 9.42 -4.61
N VAL A 92 -4.19 8.49 -5.49
CA VAL A 92 -4.50 7.10 -5.11
C VAL A 92 -3.31 6.42 -4.43
N LEU A 93 -2.09 6.61 -4.97
CA LEU A 93 -0.88 6.04 -4.37
C LEU A 93 -0.60 6.64 -2.99
N MET A 94 -0.77 7.96 -2.82
CA MET A 94 -0.64 8.59 -1.52
C MET A 94 -1.73 8.14 -0.54
N ASP A 95 -2.98 7.99 -0.99
CA ASP A 95 -4.07 7.48 -0.16
C ASP A 95 -3.78 6.06 0.35
N ILE A 96 -3.11 5.22 -0.46
CA ILE A 96 -2.62 3.89 -0.03
C ILE A 96 -1.56 4.03 1.07
N LEU A 97 -0.55 4.89 0.88
CA LEU A 97 0.48 5.14 1.88
C LEU A 97 -0.09 5.66 3.20
N GLU A 98 -1.03 6.61 3.12
CA GLU A 98 -1.72 7.17 4.28
C GLU A 98 -2.56 6.11 4.99
N GLY A 99 -3.25 5.25 4.23
CA GLY A 99 -4.02 4.12 4.78
C GLY A 99 -3.14 3.09 5.50
N LEU A 100 -1.96 2.77 4.94
CA LEU A 100 -0.97 1.90 5.59
C LEU A 100 -0.32 2.56 6.81
N SER A 101 -0.22 3.88 6.82
CA SER A 101 0.35 4.66 7.92
C SER A 101 -0.67 4.96 9.03
N GLY A 102 -1.97 4.80 8.76
CA GLY A 102 -3.05 5.06 9.70
C GLY A 102 -3.17 4.00 10.82
N PRO A 103 -4.19 4.16 11.69
CA PRO A 103 -4.47 3.18 12.73
C PRO A 103 -4.93 1.85 12.11
N SER A 104 -4.49 0.73 12.67
CA SER A 104 -5.03 -0.59 12.31
C SER A 104 -6.52 -0.64 12.67
N GLU A 105 -7.36 -1.24 11.82
CA GLU A 105 -8.82 -1.33 12.01
C GLU A 105 -9.27 -2.11 13.26
N HIS A 106 -8.34 -2.51 14.13
CA HIS A 106 -8.61 -3.28 15.33
C HIS A 106 -8.91 -2.46 16.60
N GLU A 107 -8.77 -1.13 16.59
CA GLU A 107 -8.99 -0.27 17.79
C GLU A 107 -10.01 0.86 17.60
N GLY A 108 -10.93 0.75 16.65
CA GLY A 108 -11.97 1.76 16.38
C GLY A 108 -13.37 1.15 16.30
N GLY A 109 -14.01 0.89 17.44
CA GLY A 109 -15.43 0.60 17.46
C GLY A 109 -16.27 1.79 17.00
N SER A 110 -17.24 1.50 16.13
CA SER A 110 -18.46 2.27 15.84
C SER A 110 -18.40 3.28 14.67
N GLY A 111 -19.07 2.92 13.58
CA GLY A 111 -20.05 3.81 12.95
C GLY A 111 -19.80 4.17 11.50
N ASP A 112 -20.21 3.31 10.58
CA ASP A 112 -21.01 3.80 9.45
C ASP A 112 -21.99 2.71 9.00
N GLY A 113 -23.25 2.89 9.41
CA GLY A 113 -24.35 2.02 9.05
C GLY A 113 -24.87 2.43 7.68
N HIS A 114 -24.50 1.67 6.64
CA HIS A 114 -25.19 1.72 5.37
C HIS A 114 -26.38 0.75 5.39
N ASP A 115 -27.57 1.32 5.63
CA ASP A 115 -28.86 0.69 5.41
C ASP A 115 -29.02 0.36 3.92
N HIS A 116 -28.84 -0.92 3.59
CA HIS A 116 -29.27 -1.48 2.32
C HIS A 116 -30.59 -2.23 2.52
N SER A 117 -31.68 -1.49 2.32
CA SER A 117 -33.01 -2.05 2.07
C SER A 117 -32.99 -2.83 0.76
N HIS A 118 -32.69 -4.14 0.85
CA HIS A 118 -32.70 -5.04 -0.28
C HIS A 118 -34.15 -5.37 -0.68
N CYS A 119 -34.50 -4.99 -1.91
CA CYS A 119 -35.72 -5.38 -2.58
C CYS A 119 -35.67 -6.85 -3.03
N GLY A 120 -36.86 -7.45 -3.16
CA GLY A 120 -37.09 -8.90 -3.10
C GLY A 120 -36.51 -9.75 -4.23
N GLY A 121 -36.37 -11.04 -3.92
CA GLY A 121 -36.01 -12.10 -4.86
C GLY A 121 -36.58 -13.43 -4.36
N HIS A 122 -37.37 -14.07 -5.22
CA HIS A 122 -38.19 -15.26 -5.01
C HIS A 122 -37.42 -16.55 -4.66
N ASP A 123 -37.94 -17.30 -3.68
CA ASP A 123 -37.59 -18.69 -3.40
C ASP A 123 -38.11 -19.64 -4.49
N HIS A 124 -37.25 -20.52 -4.99
CA HIS A 124 -37.66 -21.72 -5.72
C HIS A 124 -36.94 -22.94 -5.15
N ASP A 125 -37.74 -23.81 -4.53
CA ASP A 125 -37.36 -25.06 -3.90
C ASP A 125 -37.48 -26.22 -4.90
N HIS A 126 -36.39 -26.94 -5.16
CA HIS A 126 -36.41 -28.21 -5.91
C HIS A 126 -35.31 -29.16 -5.43
N GLY A 127 -35.66 -30.03 -4.47
CA GLY A 127 -34.87 -31.21 -4.11
C GLY A 127 -35.66 -32.50 -4.29
N HIS A 128 -35.29 -33.30 -5.31
CA HIS A 128 -35.71 -34.71 -5.42
C HIS A 128 -34.48 -35.60 -5.22
N SER A 129 -34.51 -36.47 -4.21
CA SER A 129 -33.52 -37.51 -3.98
C SER A 129 -34.14 -38.90 -4.23
N HIS A 130 -33.43 -39.74 -4.99
CA HIS A 130 -33.77 -41.13 -5.22
C HIS A 130 -32.77 -42.05 -4.50
N SER A 131 -33.27 -43.08 -3.83
CA SER A 131 -32.49 -44.10 -3.15
C SER A 131 -32.44 -45.40 -3.95
N HIS A 132 -31.28 -46.05 -3.98
CA HIS A 132 -31.13 -47.43 -4.42
C HIS A 132 -30.39 -48.22 -3.34
N GLY A 133 -31.04 -49.27 -2.84
CA GLY A 133 -30.45 -50.25 -1.95
C GLY A 133 -30.11 -51.53 -2.72
N HIS A 134 -28.94 -52.09 -2.46
CA HIS A 134 -28.57 -53.44 -2.87
C HIS A 134 -28.29 -54.27 -1.61
N GLY A 135 -29.06 -55.34 -1.43
CA GLY A 135 -28.82 -56.34 -0.40
C GLY A 135 -28.01 -57.51 -0.96
N HIS A 136 -27.08 -58.02 -0.16
CA HIS A 136 -26.42 -59.29 -0.40
C HIS A 136 -26.50 -60.16 0.86
N ASP A 137 -27.02 -61.38 0.69
CA ASP A 137 -27.05 -62.44 1.69
C ASP A 137 -25.75 -63.25 1.63
N HIS A 138 -25.13 -63.50 2.79
CA HIS A 138 -24.11 -64.54 2.95
C HIS A 138 -24.35 -65.37 4.22
N GLN A 139 -24.37 -66.69 4.05
CA GLN A 139 -24.52 -67.70 5.09
C GLN A 139 -23.20 -67.90 5.87
N HIS A 140 -23.33 -68.04 7.20
CA HIS A 140 -22.22 -68.24 8.13
C HIS A 140 -21.59 -69.64 8.05
N GLY A 141 -20.26 -69.67 8.02
CA GLY A 141 -19.44 -70.84 8.27
C GLY A 141 -18.15 -70.45 9.00
N VAL A 142 -18.19 -70.53 10.34
CA VAL A 142 -17.07 -70.74 11.29
C VAL A 142 -15.81 -69.86 11.18
N ASN A 143 -15.74 -68.90 12.11
CA ASN A 143 -14.58 -68.26 12.76
C ASN A 143 -13.36 -67.83 11.92
N CYS A 144 -13.27 -66.54 11.60
CA CYS A 144 -12.05 -65.73 11.75
C CYS A 144 -12.33 -64.25 11.45
N ASP A 145 -11.78 -63.40 12.33
CA ASP A 145 -11.41 -61.99 12.18
C ASP A 145 -12.48 -60.92 11.85
N HIS A 146 -12.53 -59.92 12.73
CA HIS A 146 -13.33 -58.71 12.61
C HIS A 146 -12.74 -57.79 11.55
N ASP A 147 -13.41 -57.68 10.40
CA ASP A 147 -13.28 -56.54 9.52
C ASP A 147 -14.47 -55.59 9.77
N HIS A 148 -14.17 -54.44 10.37
CA HIS A 148 -15.12 -53.35 10.51
C HIS A 148 -15.07 -52.50 9.24
N ASP A 149 -16.04 -52.67 8.34
CA ASP A 149 -16.32 -51.71 7.29
C ASP A 149 -16.86 -50.42 7.92
N HIS A 150 -16.06 -49.36 7.87
CA HIS A 150 -16.46 -48.02 8.27
C HIS A 150 -16.94 -47.24 7.04
N ASP A 151 -18.25 -47.12 6.87
CA ASP A 151 -18.86 -46.17 5.94
C ASP A 151 -18.59 -44.73 6.43
N HIS A 152 -17.58 -44.08 5.86
CA HIS A 152 -17.29 -42.67 6.10
C HIS A 152 -18.14 -41.79 5.15
N HIS A 153 -19.30 -41.36 5.63
CA HIS A 153 -20.03 -40.24 5.02
C HIS A 153 -19.25 -38.93 5.22
N HIS A 154 -18.51 -38.50 4.19
CA HIS A 154 -17.93 -37.16 4.14
C HIS A 154 -19.00 -36.17 3.69
N HIS A 155 -19.57 -35.44 4.65
CA HIS A 155 -20.38 -34.26 4.38
C HIS A 155 -19.43 -33.11 4.00
N HIS A 156 -19.18 -32.92 2.70
CA HIS A 156 -18.53 -31.71 2.23
C HIS A 156 -19.55 -30.57 2.22
N GLU A 157 -19.59 -29.78 3.29
CA GLU A 157 -20.12 -28.43 3.20
C GLU A 157 -19.22 -27.62 2.26
N HIS A 158 -19.69 -27.42 1.03
CA HIS A 158 -19.14 -26.38 0.17
C HIS A 158 -19.62 -25.03 0.71
N GLY A 159 -18.88 -24.50 1.68
CA GLY A 159 -18.94 -23.08 2.00
C GLY A 159 -18.53 -22.31 0.75
N HIS A 160 -19.52 -21.84 -0.01
CA HIS A 160 -19.34 -20.74 -0.95
C HIS A 160 -19.12 -19.46 -0.11
N GLY A 161 -17.92 -19.35 0.47
CA GLY A 161 -17.41 -18.07 0.91
C GLY A 161 -17.15 -17.26 -0.35
N GLU A 162 -18.06 -16.35 -0.67
CA GLU A 162 -17.74 -15.19 -1.49
C GLU A 162 -16.63 -14.45 -0.74
N GLY A 163 -15.39 -14.79 -1.09
CA GLY A 163 -14.21 -14.10 -0.58
C GLY A 163 -14.20 -12.70 -1.15
N GLU A 164 -14.89 -11.78 -0.47
CA GLU A 164 -14.51 -10.39 -0.48
C GLU A 164 -13.04 -10.34 -0.04
N TYR A 165 -12.14 -10.12 -0.99
CA TYR A 165 -10.75 -9.75 -0.71
C TYR A 165 -10.73 -8.33 -0.15
N GLU A 166 -11.38 -8.09 0.99
CA GLU A 166 -11.01 -6.98 1.86
C GLU A 166 -9.70 -7.37 2.53
N GLY A 167 -8.61 -7.09 1.81
CA GLY A 167 -7.26 -7.27 2.31
C GLY A 167 -7.10 -6.46 3.58
N ARG A 168 -7.07 -7.16 4.72
CA ARG A 168 -6.59 -6.66 6.01
C ARG A 168 -5.33 -5.85 5.78
N ARG A 169 -5.44 -4.52 5.89
CA ARG A 169 -4.28 -3.63 5.79
C ARG A 169 -3.58 -3.69 7.14
N ASP A 170 -2.39 -4.29 7.19
CA ASP A 170 -1.53 -4.25 8.37
C ASP A 170 -0.96 -2.81 8.50
N ALA A 171 -1.83 -1.91 8.96
CA ALA A 171 -1.51 -0.51 9.14
C ALA A 171 -0.63 -0.32 10.39
N VAL A 172 0.29 0.64 10.33
CA VAL A 172 1.43 0.71 11.25
C VAL A 172 1.25 1.71 12.39
N ASP A 173 0.13 2.46 12.40
CA ASP A 173 -0.19 3.48 13.39
C ASP A 173 0.95 4.53 13.56
N ALA A 174 1.34 5.15 12.44
CA ALA A 174 2.36 6.19 12.40
C ALA A 174 1.87 7.52 12.99
N TRP A 175 2.81 8.34 13.47
CA TRP A 175 2.51 9.71 13.93
C TRP A 175 2.23 10.67 12.76
N PHE A 176 2.97 10.52 11.68
CA PHE A 176 2.88 11.35 10.48
C PHE A 176 3.38 10.57 9.26
N VAL A 177 3.12 11.12 8.08
CA VAL A 177 3.76 10.71 6.83
C VAL A 177 4.62 11.87 6.36
N ASP A 178 5.87 11.59 5.97
CA ASP A 178 6.78 12.58 5.42
C ASP A 178 7.32 12.21 4.03
N LEU A 179 7.91 13.22 3.38
CA LEU A 179 8.55 13.12 2.08
C LEU A 179 9.52 14.28 1.87
N PHE A 180 10.53 14.07 1.02
CA PHE A 180 11.39 15.15 0.53
C PHE A 180 11.03 15.52 -0.91
N VAL A 181 10.88 16.81 -1.17
CA VAL A 181 10.64 17.35 -2.51
C VAL A 181 11.57 18.52 -2.79
N ARG A 182 12.13 18.59 -4.00
CA ARG A 182 12.95 19.74 -4.42
C ARG A 182 12.15 21.03 -4.37
N CYS A 183 12.77 22.11 -3.88
CA CYS A 183 12.11 23.41 -3.75
C CYS A 183 11.60 23.97 -5.09
N ASN A 184 12.25 23.63 -6.20
CA ASN A 184 11.86 24.05 -7.55
C ASN A 184 10.77 23.18 -8.21
N ASN A 185 10.38 22.05 -7.61
CA ASN A 185 9.33 21.18 -8.15
C ASN A 185 7.93 21.66 -7.69
N HIS A 186 7.55 22.84 -8.17
CA HIS A 186 6.29 23.51 -7.83
C HIS A 186 5.06 22.64 -8.07
N ARG A 187 5.07 21.79 -9.12
CA ARG A 187 3.95 20.90 -9.45
C ARG A 187 3.72 19.84 -8.38
N ALA A 188 4.80 19.24 -7.86
CA ALA A 188 4.71 18.26 -6.79
C ALA A 188 4.34 18.93 -5.47
N ILE A 189 4.93 20.09 -5.15
CA ILE A 189 4.62 20.85 -3.93
C ILE A 189 3.13 21.19 -3.89
N GLU A 190 2.57 21.79 -4.94
CA GLU A 190 1.15 22.16 -5.01
C GLU A 190 0.24 20.92 -4.88
N MET A 191 0.65 19.80 -5.47
CA MET A 191 -0.08 18.53 -5.35
C MET A 191 -0.11 18.06 -3.90
N TYR A 192 1.03 18.04 -3.20
CA TYR A 192 1.10 17.62 -1.79
C TYR A 192 0.35 18.57 -0.86
N GLU A 193 0.44 19.89 -1.07
CA GLU A 193 -0.32 20.88 -0.29
C GLU A 193 -1.83 20.67 -0.43
N LYS A 194 -2.32 20.36 -1.64
CA LYS A 194 -3.73 20.01 -1.88
C LYS A 194 -4.17 18.71 -1.19
N MET A 195 -3.23 17.84 -0.84
CA MET A 195 -3.47 16.60 -0.08
C MET A 195 -3.32 16.80 1.43
N GLY A 196 -3.04 18.03 1.90
CA GLY A 196 -2.92 18.38 3.32
C GLY A 196 -1.51 18.28 3.89
N TYR A 197 -0.49 18.11 3.05
CA TYR A 197 0.90 18.18 3.50
C TYR A 197 1.32 19.62 3.71
N SER A 198 2.15 19.84 4.73
CA SER A 198 2.74 21.13 5.07
C SER A 198 4.25 21.01 5.13
N VAL A 199 4.97 22.08 4.76
CA VAL A 199 6.43 22.10 4.90
C VAL A 199 6.79 22.17 6.38
N TYR A 200 7.53 21.18 6.87
CA TYR A 200 8.02 21.13 8.25
C TYR A 200 9.36 21.84 8.41
N ARG A 201 10.27 21.66 7.45
CA ARG A 201 11.59 22.31 7.38
C ARG A 201 12.12 22.34 5.95
N ARG A 202 13.05 23.26 5.68
CA ARG A 202 13.86 23.32 4.46
C ARG A 202 15.25 22.77 4.76
N VAL A 203 15.61 21.69 4.08
CA VAL A 203 16.91 21.04 4.19
C VAL A 203 17.83 21.61 3.11
N VAL A 204 18.85 22.33 3.55
CA VAL A 204 19.81 22.99 2.66
C VAL A 204 20.73 21.95 2.02
N ASP A 205 21.00 22.09 0.72
CA ASP A 205 21.90 21.20 -0.03
C ASP A 205 21.52 19.71 0.02
N TYR A 206 20.24 19.38 0.26
CA TYR A 206 19.78 17.99 0.37
C TYR A 206 20.02 17.16 -0.91
N TYR A 207 19.86 17.78 -2.08
CA TYR A 207 20.07 17.15 -3.39
C TYR A 207 21.45 17.44 -3.99
N GLN A 208 22.43 17.80 -3.16
CA GLN A 208 23.81 18.02 -3.59
C GLN A 208 24.36 16.80 -4.35
N GLY A 209 25.04 17.05 -5.47
CA GLY A 209 25.58 15.99 -6.36
C GLY A 209 24.60 15.48 -7.43
N MET A 210 23.36 15.94 -7.44
CA MET A 210 22.40 15.78 -8.56
C MET A 210 22.26 17.09 -9.38
N GLU A 211 23.32 17.89 -9.41
CA GLU A 211 23.38 19.20 -10.07
C GLU A 211 23.36 19.09 -11.59
N GLY A 212 22.60 19.98 -12.23
CA GLY A 212 22.87 20.39 -13.61
C GLY A 212 23.92 21.51 -13.61
N VAL A 213 24.63 21.70 -14.72
CA VAL A 213 25.58 22.83 -14.84
C VAL A 213 24.81 24.15 -14.62
N GLY A 214 25.13 24.88 -13.54
CA GLY A 214 24.53 26.18 -13.21
C GLY A 214 23.42 26.14 -12.15
N SER A 215 23.33 25.08 -11.35
CA SER A 215 22.29 24.97 -10.32
C SER A 215 22.32 26.09 -9.29
N THR A 216 21.16 26.69 -9.04
CA THR A 216 20.97 27.71 -7.99
C THR A 216 20.75 27.03 -6.64
N ALA A 217 20.93 27.75 -5.52
CA ALA A 217 20.72 27.20 -4.17
C ALA A 217 19.31 26.59 -3.99
N ASP A 218 18.28 27.15 -4.62
CA ASP A 218 16.92 26.61 -4.59
C ASP A 218 16.77 25.27 -5.36
N GLU A 219 17.71 24.91 -6.25
CA GLU A 219 17.68 23.63 -6.96
C GLU A 219 18.24 22.46 -6.14
N LEU A 220 19.04 22.77 -5.12
CA LEU A 220 19.71 21.81 -4.25
C LEU A 220 18.99 21.60 -2.92
N ASP A 221 18.23 22.59 -2.50
CA ASP A 221 17.43 22.48 -1.29
C ASP A 221 16.21 21.57 -1.48
N GLY A 222 15.85 20.88 -0.40
CA GLY A 222 14.66 20.05 -0.31
C GLY A 222 13.72 20.54 0.79
N PHE A 223 12.42 20.50 0.53
CA PHE A 223 11.40 20.63 1.57
C PHE A 223 11.09 19.25 2.16
N ASP A 224 11.23 19.12 3.48
CA ASP A 224 10.63 18.05 4.28
C ASP A 224 9.16 18.41 4.48
N MET A 225 8.28 17.72 3.77
CA MET A 225 6.84 17.92 3.84
C MET A 225 6.20 16.82 4.68
N ARG A 226 5.30 17.20 5.59
CA ARG A 226 4.65 16.29 6.53
C ARG A 226 3.14 16.45 6.55
N LYS A 227 2.47 15.34 6.82
CA LYS A 227 1.05 15.26 7.12
C LYS A 227 0.86 14.45 8.40
N SER A 228 0.27 15.06 9.43
CA SER A 228 -0.06 14.35 10.67
C SER A 228 -1.11 13.27 10.42
N MET A 229 -0.90 12.10 11.00
CA MET A 229 -1.85 10.99 11.00
C MET A 229 -2.77 11.09 12.23
N PRO A 230 -3.89 10.32 12.30
CA PRO A 230 -4.86 10.41 13.41
C PRO A 230 -4.25 10.26 14.81
N ARG A 231 -3.11 9.57 14.93
CA ARG A 231 -2.36 9.41 16.18
C ARG A 231 -1.81 10.73 16.74
N ASP A 232 -1.41 11.68 15.89
CA ASP A 232 -0.90 13.00 16.30
C ASP A 232 -2.03 14.00 16.56
N THR A 233 -2.75 13.80 17.67
CA THR A 233 -3.80 14.73 18.12
C THR A 233 -3.26 16.11 18.52
N SER A 234 -1.96 16.20 18.79
CA SER A 234 -1.30 17.44 19.22
C SER A 234 -0.80 18.32 18.08
N GLY A 235 -0.75 17.80 16.85
CA GLY A 235 -0.16 18.48 15.70
C GLY A 235 1.33 18.78 15.87
N ARG A 236 2.07 17.96 16.64
CA ARG A 236 3.48 18.20 16.96
C ARG A 236 4.39 18.10 15.74
N TYR A 237 4.00 17.29 14.75
CA TYR A 237 4.84 16.95 13.60
C TYR A 237 4.51 17.77 12.34
N VAL A 238 3.68 18.80 12.48
CA VAL A 238 3.36 19.76 11.40
C VAL A 238 3.61 21.19 11.88
N ARG A 239 3.94 22.09 10.95
CA ARG A 239 4.25 23.50 11.25
C ARG A 239 3.75 24.40 10.13
N SER A 240 3.38 25.63 10.47
CA SER A 240 2.93 26.64 9.48
C SER A 240 4.10 27.42 8.86
N ASN A 241 5.23 27.55 9.56
CA ASN A 241 6.40 28.33 9.15
C ASN A 241 7.62 27.47 8.75
N GLY A 242 7.42 26.21 8.36
CA GLY A 242 8.54 25.30 8.09
C GLY A 242 9.39 25.66 6.88
N ARG A 243 8.88 26.48 5.94
CA ARG A 243 9.65 26.98 4.79
C ARG A 243 10.84 27.86 5.21
N ASP A 244 10.73 28.52 6.36
CA ASP A 244 11.75 29.44 6.89
C ASP A 244 12.75 28.75 7.83
N ILE A 245 12.50 27.48 8.18
CA ILE A 245 13.34 26.70 9.09
C ILE A 245 14.38 25.96 8.26
N LEU A 246 15.58 26.54 8.20
CA LEU A 246 16.72 25.96 7.49
C LEU A 246 17.47 24.98 8.39
N VAL A 247 17.70 23.76 7.90
CA VAL A 247 18.51 22.74 8.57
C VAL A 247 19.54 22.16 7.60
N SER A 248 20.65 21.65 8.12
CA SER A 248 21.59 20.87 7.31
C SER A 248 21.15 19.40 7.19
N PRO A 249 21.61 18.65 6.18
CA PRO A 249 21.28 17.23 6.02
C PRO A 249 21.69 16.38 7.22
N ASP A 250 22.77 16.74 7.91
CA ASP A 250 23.24 16.04 9.12
C ASP A 250 22.22 16.10 10.27
N GLN A 251 21.39 17.14 10.32
CA GLN A 251 20.34 17.33 11.33
C GLN A 251 19.03 16.61 10.98
N VAL A 252 18.97 15.96 9.82
CA VAL A 252 17.80 15.19 9.38
C VAL A 252 17.80 13.80 10.00
N TRP A 253 18.98 13.20 10.14
CA TRP A 253 19.19 11.81 10.55
C TRP A 253 19.78 11.64 11.97
N SER A 254 19.95 12.76 12.70
CA SER A 254 20.53 12.81 14.06
C SER A 254 19.55 12.52 15.18
#